data_AF-A0A818F1B9-F1
#
_entry.id   AF-A0A818F1B9-F1
#
_cell.length_a   1.000
_cell.length_b   1.000
_cell.length_c   1.000
_cell.angle_alpha   90.00
_cell.angle_beta   90.00
_cell.angle_gamma   90.00
#
_symmetry.space_group_name_H-M   'P 1'
#
loop_
_entity.id
_entity.type
_entity.pdbx_description
1 polymer ?
#
loop_
_entity_poly.entity_id
_entity_poly.type
_entity_poly.pdbx_seq_one_letter_code
_entity_poly.pdbx_strand_id
1 'polypeptide(L)'
;MHSVKFVTIFFSQLLLCIIFVRSESLSSIQCLDRGFAPDNLLCSNCHDLKQFKLNELENICQQCCTHNDNEEDKTIKYHRAILTLCKCKFGRYPQIEAFINSKRLQRFPTFSFKHVVGAEPVLHLYNDKDEEIQSLGIEKWDTDTLTAFLEENLHV
;
A
#
# COMPACT_ATOMS: atom_id res chain seq x y z
N MET A 1 -34.08 -14.64 52.02
CA MET A 1 -32.97 -13.80 51.50
C MET A 1 -31.80 -14.57 50.88
N HIS A 2 -31.74 -15.91 50.93
CA HIS A 2 -30.67 -16.69 50.26
C HIS A 2 -30.95 -16.99 48.77
N SER A 3 -32.19 -17.31 48.38
CA SER A 3 -32.51 -17.62 46.97
C SER A 3 -32.34 -16.45 46.01
N VAL A 4 -32.60 -15.21 46.46
CA VAL A 4 -32.46 -14.01 45.62
C VAL A 4 -30.99 -13.74 45.29
N LYS A 5 -30.08 -13.95 46.26
CA LYS A 5 -28.63 -13.80 46.06
C LYS A 5 -28.10 -14.83 45.06
N PHE A 6 -28.62 -16.06 45.11
CA PHE A 6 -28.22 -17.12 44.18
C PHE A 6 -28.67 -16.82 42.75
N VAL A 7 -29.90 -16.33 42.57
CA VAL A 7 -30.43 -15.93 41.26
C VAL A 7 -29.66 -14.73 40.69
N THR A 8 -29.32 -13.73 41.50
CA THR A 8 -28.54 -12.58 41.04
C THR A 8 -27.09 -12.95 40.67
N ILE A 9 -26.47 -13.89 41.39
CA ILE A 9 -25.13 -14.40 41.07
C ILE A 9 -25.16 -15.20 39.76
N PHE A 10 -26.17 -16.04 39.57
CA PHE A 10 -26.35 -16.79 38.32
C PHE A 10 -26.58 -15.87 37.13
N PHE A 11 -27.40 -14.84 37.30
CA PHE A 11 -27.67 -13.85 36.24
C PHE A 11 -26.45 -12.99 35.94
N SER A 12 -25.63 -12.64 36.95
CA SER A 12 -24.39 -11.89 36.71
C SER A 12 -23.31 -12.74 36.04
N GLN A 13 -23.21 -14.04 36.37
CA GLN A 13 -22.30 -14.97 35.69
C GLN A 13 -22.72 -15.24 34.24
N LEU A 14 -24.03 -15.33 33.98
CA LEU A 14 -24.58 -15.45 32.62
C LEU A 14 -24.29 -14.17 31.79
N LEU A 15 -24.47 -13.00 32.38
CA LEU A 15 -24.19 -11.72 31.71
C LEU A 15 -22.70 -11.55 31.38
N LEU A 16 -21.81 -11.99 32.28
CA LEU A 16 -20.35 -11.99 32.05
C LEU A 16 -19.93 -12.94 30.92
N CYS A 17 -20.56 -14.12 30.79
CA CYS A 17 -20.30 -15.04 29.67
C CYS A 17 -20.68 -14.44 28.31
N ILE A 18 -21.82 -13.72 28.22
CA ILE A 18 -22.29 -13.13 26.96
C ILE A 18 -21.33 -12.04 26.45
N ILE A 19 -20.63 -11.34 27.35
CA ILE A 19 -19.67 -10.28 26.98
C ILE A 19 -18.37 -10.89 26.43
N PHE A 20 -17.91 -12.04 26.94
CA PHE A 20 -16.70 -12.72 26.45
C PHE A 20 -16.83 -13.31 25.04
N VAL A 21 -18.04 -13.66 24.58
CA VAL A 21 -18.28 -14.27 23.26
C VAL A 21 -18.13 -13.27 22.10
N ARG A 22 -18.06 -11.96 22.37
CA ARG A 22 -18.00 -10.93 21.31
C ARG A 22 -16.63 -10.70 20.67
N SER A 23 -15.59 -11.45 21.07
CA SER A 23 -14.22 -11.24 20.59
C SER A 23 -13.55 -12.54 20.14
N GLU A 24 -14.21 -13.30 19.27
CA GLU A 24 -13.59 -14.45 18.62
C GLU A 24 -13.29 -14.08 17.16
N SER A 25 -12.00 -14.00 16.81
CA SER A 25 -11.57 -13.97 15.42
C SER A 25 -12.05 -15.26 14.74
N LEU A 26 -12.70 -15.15 13.58
CA LEU A 26 -13.22 -16.31 12.86
C LEU A 26 -12.06 -17.26 12.55
N SER A 27 -12.25 -18.56 12.75
CA SER A 27 -11.21 -19.53 12.38
C SER A 27 -10.98 -19.52 10.86
N SER A 28 -9.77 -19.84 10.42
CA SER A 28 -9.39 -19.85 8.99
C SER A 28 -10.34 -20.69 8.12
N ILE A 29 -10.87 -21.78 8.66
CA ILE A 29 -11.84 -22.67 8.01
C ILE A 29 -13.18 -21.95 7.78
N GLN A 30 -13.67 -21.21 8.77
CA GLN A 30 -14.93 -20.47 8.64
C GLN A 30 -14.82 -19.33 7.63
N CYS A 31 -13.64 -18.73 7.48
CA CYS A 31 -13.38 -17.74 6.44
C CYS A 31 -13.42 -18.37 5.04
N LEU A 32 -12.79 -19.54 4.88
CA LEU A 32 -12.81 -20.29 3.62
C LEU A 32 -14.23 -20.70 3.21
N ASP A 33 -15.05 -21.17 4.16
CA ASP A 33 -16.46 -21.53 3.91
C ASP A 33 -17.32 -20.33 3.46
N ARG A 34 -16.91 -19.12 3.84
CA ARG A 34 -17.53 -17.85 3.44
C ARG A 34 -16.91 -17.26 2.15
N GLY A 35 -15.96 -17.97 1.54
CA GLY A 35 -15.30 -17.59 0.29
C GLY A 35 -14.07 -16.69 0.46
N PHE A 36 -13.56 -16.50 1.68
CA PHE A 36 -12.39 -15.68 1.98
C PHE A 36 -11.15 -16.54 2.17
N ALA A 37 -10.03 -16.16 1.55
CA ALA A 37 -8.73 -16.80 1.74
C ALA A 37 -7.92 -16.02 2.79
N PRO A 38 -7.98 -16.39 4.08
CA PRO A 38 -7.45 -15.56 5.18
C PRO A 38 -5.95 -15.28 5.07
N ASP A 39 -5.17 -16.24 4.54
CA ASP A 39 -3.71 -16.12 4.41
C ASP A 39 -3.27 -15.03 3.40
N ASN A 40 -4.14 -14.66 2.47
CA ASN A 40 -3.84 -13.68 1.40
C ASN A 40 -4.82 -12.48 1.41
N LEU A 41 -5.65 -12.35 2.45
CA LEU A 41 -6.67 -11.32 2.53
C LEU A 41 -6.22 -10.19 3.46
N LEU A 42 -5.90 -9.03 2.87
CA LEU A 42 -5.56 -7.82 3.62
C LEU A 42 -6.81 -7.03 3.99
N CYS A 43 -6.82 -6.45 5.19
CA CYS A 43 -7.97 -5.67 5.65
C CYS A 43 -8.21 -4.38 4.84
N SER A 44 -7.19 -3.85 4.15
CA SER A 44 -7.34 -2.75 3.19
C SER A 44 -8.29 -3.12 2.05
N ASN A 45 -8.17 -4.33 1.52
CA ASN A 45 -8.99 -4.84 0.42
C ASN A 45 -10.47 -5.05 0.82
N CYS A 46 -10.79 -5.13 2.12
CA CYS A 46 -12.18 -5.23 2.55
C CYS A 46 -12.97 -3.95 2.28
N HIS A 47 -12.31 -2.78 2.23
CA HIS A 47 -12.98 -1.51 1.93
C HIS A 47 -13.39 -1.40 0.44
N ASP A 48 -12.64 -2.08 -0.43
CA ASP A 48 -12.89 -2.16 -1.87
C ASP A 48 -14.16 -2.95 -2.22
N LEU A 49 -14.79 -3.63 -1.27
CA LEU A 49 -16.09 -4.27 -1.49
C LEU A 49 -17.21 -3.25 -1.71
N LYS A 50 -17.03 -2.00 -1.25
CA LYS A 50 -18.02 -0.92 -1.39
C LYS A 50 -18.26 -0.51 -2.83
N GLN A 51 -17.19 -0.42 -3.64
CA GLN A 51 -17.31 -0.06 -5.06
C GLN A 51 -18.15 -1.08 -5.85
N PHE A 52 -18.17 -2.34 -5.41
CA PHE A 52 -18.97 -3.41 -6.02
C PHE A 52 -20.35 -3.59 -5.38
N LYS A 53 -20.75 -2.69 -4.46
CA LYS A 53 -22.01 -2.76 -3.68
C LYS A 53 -22.12 -4.01 -2.79
N LEU A 54 -21.00 -4.55 -2.34
CA LEU A 54 -20.91 -5.74 -1.48
C LEU A 54 -20.71 -5.37 0.00
N ASN A 55 -21.41 -4.32 0.46
CA ASN A 55 -21.25 -3.78 1.83
C ASN A 55 -21.57 -4.81 2.91
N GLU A 56 -22.47 -5.76 2.63
CA GLU A 56 -22.85 -6.82 3.56
C GLU A 56 -21.69 -7.80 3.85
N LEU A 57 -20.78 -7.96 2.88
CA LEU A 57 -19.60 -8.82 2.99
C LEU A 57 -18.42 -8.12 3.66
N GLU A 58 -18.40 -6.78 3.73
CA GLU A 58 -17.31 -6.01 4.34
C GLU A 58 -17.11 -6.41 5.81
N ASN A 59 -18.19 -6.53 6.58
CA ASN A 59 -18.12 -6.92 7.99
C ASN A 59 -17.55 -8.33 8.17
N ILE A 60 -17.85 -9.25 7.25
CA ILE A 60 -17.35 -10.64 7.30
C ILE A 60 -15.88 -10.66 6.86
N CYS A 61 -15.53 -9.90 5.82
CA CYS A 61 -14.16 -9.72 5.34
C CYS A 61 -13.25 -9.19 6.47
N GLN A 62 -13.72 -8.19 7.22
CA GLN A 62 -13.00 -7.61 8.36
C GLN A 62 -12.73 -8.62 9.48
N GLN A 63 -13.54 -9.67 9.60
CA GLN A 63 -13.34 -10.75 10.59
C GLN A 63 -12.35 -11.82 10.11
N CYS A 64 -11.99 -11.81 8.83
CA CYS A 64 -11.19 -12.83 8.15
C CYS A 64 -9.87 -12.33 7.58
N CYS A 65 -9.64 -11.02 7.63
CA CYS A 65 -8.47 -10.39 7.05
C CYS A 65 -7.32 -10.27 8.05
N THR A 66 -6.11 -10.16 7.51
CA THR A 66 -4.92 -9.83 8.30
C THR A 66 -4.71 -8.32 8.25
N HIS A 67 -4.59 -7.71 9.44
CA HIS A 67 -4.12 -6.34 9.55
C HIS A 67 -2.62 -6.34 9.28
N ASN A 68 -2.21 -5.75 8.16
CA ASN A 68 -0.83 -5.33 8.04
C ASN A 68 -0.67 -4.10 8.92
N ASP A 69 -0.21 -4.29 10.15
CA ASP A 69 0.34 -3.22 11.00
C ASP A 69 1.70 -2.72 10.47
N ASN A 70 2.11 -3.17 9.29
CA ASN A 70 3.10 -2.47 8.49
C ASN A 70 2.39 -1.25 7.91
N GLU A 71 2.71 -0.07 8.44
CA GLU A 71 2.42 1.26 7.87
C GLU A 71 2.97 1.46 6.43
N GLU A 72 3.32 0.40 5.70
CA GLU A 72 3.88 0.39 4.36
C GLU A 72 2.82 0.40 3.25
N ASP A 73 1.52 0.37 3.59
CA ASP A 73 0.42 0.57 2.62
C ASP A 73 -0.18 1.99 2.68
N LYS A 74 0.47 2.90 3.43
CA LYS A 74 0.50 4.29 2.97
C LYS A 74 1.49 4.30 1.83
N THR A 75 1.02 4.34 0.58
CA THR A 75 1.84 4.65 -0.60
C THR A 75 2.88 5.71 -0.20
N ILE A 76 4.13 5.32 0.04
CA ILE A 76 5.18 6.23 0.48
C ILE A 76 5.45 7.11 -0.72
N LYS A 77 4.78 8.26 -0.77
CA LYS A 77 5.01 9.21 -1.83
C LYS A 77 6.35 9.88 -1.55
N TYR A 78 7.26 9.77 -2.50
CA TYR A 78 8.54 10.46 -2.43
C TYR A 78 8.31 11.94 -2.67
N HIS A 79 9.04 12.77 -1.93
CA HIS A 79 8.94 14.22 -2.06
C HIS A 79 9.59 14.69 -3.36
N ARG A 80 10.69 14.04 -3.76
CA ARG A 80 11.49 14.46 -4.91
C ARG A 80 12.18 13.26 -5.59
N ALA A 81 12.33 13.33 -6.90
CA ALA A 81 13.08 12.35 -7.68
C ALA A 81 14.15 13.00 -8.57
N ILE A 82 15.32 12.38 -8.66
CA ILE A 82 16.38 12.78 -9.58
C ILE A 82 16.79 11.59 -10.44
N LEU A 83 16.64 11.71 -11.75
CA LEU A 83 17.21 10.75 -12.70
C LEU A 83 18.65 11.17 -13.06
N THR A 84 19.63 10.32 -12.77
CA THR A 84 21.01 10.50 -13.22
C THR A 84 21.29 9.63 -14.45
N LEU A 85 21.87 10.22 -15.51
CA LEU A 85 22.30 9.48 -16.71
C LEU A 85 23.36 10.27 -17.48
N CYS A 86 24.32 9.57 -18.09
CA CYS A 86 25.20 10.19 -19.07
C CYS A 86 24.43 10.50 -20.37
N LYS A 87 24.40 11.76 -20.81
CA LYS A 87 23.92 12.15 -22.13
C LYS A 87 24.65 11.41 -23.26
N CYS A 88 25.92 11.05 -23.03
CA CYS A 88 26.70 10.21 -23.93
C CYS A 88 26.09 8.82 -24.19
N LYS A 89 25.17 8.35 -23.34
CA LYS A 89 24.50 7.04 -23.45
C LYS A 89 23.04 7.14 -23.94
N PHE A 90 22.57 8.32 -24.37
CA PHE A 90 21.20 8.47 -24.87
C PHE A 90 20.89 7.54 -26.05
N GLY A 91 21.85 7.33 -26.96
CA GLY A 91 21.70 6.36 -28.05
C GLY A 91 21.47 4.91 -27.58
N ARG A 92 21.93 4.54 -26.38
CA ARG A 92 21.67 3.23 -25.76
C ARG A 92 20.32 3.19 -25.05
N TYR A 93 19.83 4.33 -24.56
CA TYR A 93 18.59 4.48 -23.80
C TYR A 93 17.63 5.48 -24.46
N PRO A 94 17.22 5.24 -25.72
CA PRO A 94 16.40 6.20 -26.48
C PRO A 94 15.04 6.47 -25.84
N GLN A 95 14.48 5.48 -25.14
CA GLN A 95 13.23 5.63 -24.39
C GLN A 95 13.38 6.64 -23.25
N ILE A 96 14.49 6.57 -22.50
CA ILE A 96 14.75 7.49 -21.39
C ILE A 96 15.02 8.91 -21.91
N GLU A 97 15.77 9.04 -23.00
CA GLU A 97 15.96 10.32 -23.69
C GLU A 97 14.62 10.94 -24.12
N ALA A 98 13.74 10.14 -24.74
CA ALA A 98 12.43 10.59 -25.17
C ALA A 98 11.60 11.10 -23.99
N PHE A 99 11.67 10.44 -22.83
CA PHE A 99 11.01 10.91 -21.60
C PHE A 99 11.56 12.28 -21.15
N ILE A 100 12.88 12.42 -21.04
CA ILE A 100 13.56 13.66 -20.58
C ILE A 100 13.24 14.86 -21.50
N ASN A 101 13.10 14.64 -22.80
CA ASN A 101 12.81 15.70 -23.76
C ASN A 101 11.30 15.93 -23.97
N SER A 102 10.43 15.17 -23.31
CA SER A 102 8.99 15.26 -23.52
C SER A 102 8.33 16.37 -22.70
N LYS A 103 7.13 16.79 -23.13
CA LYS A 103 6.27 17.68 -22.33
C LYS A 103 5.72 17.02 -21.06
N ARG A 104 5.87 15.69 -20.89
CA ARG A 104 5.35 14.96 -19.72
C ARG A 104 5.99 15.45 -18.42
N LEU A 105 7.23 15.95 -18.47
CA LEU A 105 7.93 16.52 -17.31
C LEU A 105 7.17 17.67 -16.63
N GLN A 106 6.30 18.39 -17.35
CA GLN A 106 5.50 19.47 -16.77
C GLN A 106 4.54 18.98 -15.67
N ARG A 107 4.23 17.68 -15.64
CA ARG A 107 3.38 17.07 -14.61
C ARG A 107 4.14 16.73 -13.32
N PHE A 108 5.47 16.74 -13.35
CA PHE A 108 6.32 16.30 -12.25
C PHE A 108 7.27 17.43 -11.82
N PRO A 109 6.79 18.44 -11.08
CA PRO A 109 7.61 19.60 -10.69
C PRO A 109 8.76 19.21 -9.75
N THR A 110 8.58 18.13 -8.99
CA THR A 110 9.57 17.56 -8.06
C THR A 110 10.47 16.51 -8.71
N PHE A 111 10.35 16.29 -10.02
CA PHE A 111 11.26 15.45 -10.78
C PHE A 111 12.33 16.31 -11.46
N SER A 112 13.58 15.84 -11.47
CA SER A 112 14.66 16.49 -12.22
C SER A 112 15.61 15.48 -12.88
N PHE A 113 16.27 15.92 -13.94
CA PHE A 113 17.30 15.15 -14.62
C PHE A 113 18.68 15.76 -14.37
N LYS A 114 19.65 14.91 -14.02
CA LYS A 114 21.05 15.30 -13.79
C LYS A 114 21.97 14.53 -14.72
N HIS A 115 22.79 15.27 -15.46
CA HIS A 115 23.84 14.67 -16.27
C HIS A 115 25.03 14.25 -15.39
N VAL A 116 25.38 12.98 -15.41
CA VAL A 116 26.58 12.43 -14.77
C VAL A 116 27.39 11.65 -15.80
N VAL A 117 28.67 12.00 -15.97
CA VAL A 117 29.53 11.40 -16.99
C VAL A 117 29.73 9.91 -16.69
N GLY A 118 29.52 9.05 -17.69
CA GLY A 118 29.67 7.60 -17.58
C GLY A 118 28.55 6.87 -16.83
N ALA A 119 27.65 7.56 -16.14
CA ALA A 119 26.58 6.95 -15.36
C ALA A 119 25.58 6.18 -16.23
N GLU A 120 25.15 5.01 -15.73
CA GLU A 120 23.94 4.31 -16.17
C GLU A 120 22.69 5.02 -15.64
N PRO A 121 21.50 4.79 -16.21
CA PRO A 121 20.29 5.46 -15.77
C PRO A 121 19.86 4.98 -14.38
N VAL A 122 19.97 5.85 -13.38
CA VAL A 122 19.58 5.59 -12.00
C VAL A 122 18.60 6.65 -11.52
N LEU A 123 17.46 6.20 -11.00
CA LEU A 123 16.43 7.04 -10.38
C LEU A 123 16.66 7.09 -8.87
N HIS A 124 17.00 8.27 -8.36
CA HIS A 124 17.20 8.55 -6.95
C HIS A 124 15.93 9.17 -6.35
N LEU A 125 15.47 8.63 -5.22
CA LEU A 125 14.21 8.99 -4.58
C LEU A 125 14.48 9.57 -3.19
N TYR A 126 13.86 10.72 -2.90
CA TYR A 126 14.15 11.52 -1.70
C TYR A 126 12.90 11.72 -0.83
N ASN A 127 13.11 11.79 0.48
CA ASN A 127 12.08 12.21 1.45
C ASN A 127 11.92 13.74 1.48
N ASP A 128 11.01 14.19 2.35
CA ASP A 128 10.74 15.59 2.68
C ASP A 128 11.93 16.34 3.30
N LYS A 129 12.93 15.63 3.80
CA LYS A 129 14.18 16.17 4.36
C LYS A 129 15.33 16.20 3.35
N ASP A 130 15.06 15.95 2.07
CA ASP A 130 16.05 15.85 1.00
C ASP A 130 17.10 14.73 1.21
N GLU A 131 16.79 13.72 2.01
CA GLU A 131 17.62 12.54 2.21
C GLU A 131 17.24 11.46 1.17
N GLU A 132 18.24 10.83 0.56
CA GLU A 132 18.03 9.76 -0.40
C GLU A 132 17.59 8.49 0.32
N ILE A 133 16.36 8.04 0.06
CA ILE A 133 15.79 6.83 0.67
C ILE A 133 16.09 5.62 -0.20
N GLN A 134 16.05 5.79 -1.52
CA GLN A 134 16.13 4.69 -2.46
C GLN A 134 16.76 5.11 -3.79
N SER A 135 17.47 4.17 -4.40
CA SER A 135 18.07 4.26 -5.73
C SER A 135 17.63 3.06 -6.58
N LEU A 136 17.13 3.32 -7.78
CA LEU A 136 16.64 2.28 -8.71
C LEU A 136 17.40 2.35 -10.03
N GLY A 137 18.00 1.23 -10.47
CA GLY A 137 18.50 1.09 -11.83
C GLY A 137 17.34 0.88 -12.80
N ILE A 138 17.23 1.73 -13.81
CA ILE A 138 16.08 1.74 -14.73
C ILE A 138 16.47 1.44 -16.18
N GLU A 139 17.55 0.66 -16.40
CA GLU A 139 18.09 0.39 -17.74
C GLU A 139 17.08 -0.29 -18.67
N LYS A 140 16.11 -1.01 -18.10
CA LYS A 140 15.09 -1.78 -18.80
C LYS A 140 13.74 -1.05 -18.91
N TRP A 141 13.62 0.13 -18.32
CA TRP A 141 12.35 0.86 -18.29
C TRP A 141 12.13 1.60 -19.61
N ASP A 142 10.87 1.65 -20.04
CA ASP A 142 10.43 2.50 -21.14
C ASP A 142 9.80 3.80 -20.62
N THR A 143 9.38 4.66 -21.56
CA THR A 143 8.77 5.96 -21.24
C THR A 143 7.51 5.83 -20.38
N ASP A 144 6.70 4.79 -20.62
CA ASP A 144 5.39 4.64 -19.99
C ASP A 144 5.53 4.03 -18.59
N THR A 145 6.43 3.05 -18.41
CA THR A 145 6.80 2.49 -17.10
C THR A 145 7.35 3.59 -16.19
N LEU A 146 8.28 4.40 -16.69
CA LEU A 146 8.83 5.52 -15.92
C LEU A 146 7.75 6.56 -15.57
N THR A 147 6.85 6.86 -16.51
CA THR A 147 5.75 7.80 -16.26
C THR A 147 4.81 7.27 -15.17
N ALA A 148 4.34 6.03 -15.31
CA ALA A 148 3.42 5.40 -14.36
C ALA A 148 4.02 5.34 -12.95
N PHE A 149 5.30 4.95 -12.85
CA PHE A 149 6.00 4.92 -11.57
C PHE A 149 6.01 6.30 -10.90
N LEU A 150 6.30 7.37 -11.64
CA LEU A 150 6.33 8.73 -11.10
C LEU A 150 4.93 9.22 -10.71
N GLU A 151 3.88 8.88 -11.45
CA GLU A 151 2.49 9.26 -11.14
C GLU A 151 1.98 8.60 -9.85
N GLU A 152 2.37 7.35 -9.62
CA GLU A 152 1.97 6.58 -8.43
C GLU A 152 2.78 6.99 -7.20
N ASN A 153 4.08 7.24 -7.36
CA ASN A 153 5.02 7.34 -6.24
C ASN A 153 5.49 8.76 -5.92
N LEU A 154 5.20 9.80 -6.71
CA LEU A 154 5.55 11.18 -6.35
C LEU A 154 4.38 11.94 -5.71
N HIS A 155 4.73 12.85 -4.82
CA HIS A 155 3.85 13.96 -4.45
C HIS A 155 3.72 14.92 -5.65
N VAL A 156 2.51 15.01 -6.20
CA VAL A 156 2.11 15.94 -7.27
C VAL A 156 1.69 17.27 -6.67
#